data_AF-A0A940Q0Z9-F1
#
_entry.id   AF-A0A940Q0Z9-F1
#
_cell.length_a   1.000
_cell.length_b   1.000
_cell.length_c   1.000
_cell.angle_alpha   90.00
_cell.angle_beta   90.00
_cell.angle_gamma   90.00
#
_symmetry.space_group_name_H-M   'P 1'
#
loop_
_entity.id
_entity.type
_entity.pdbx_description
1 polymer ?
#
loop_
_entity_poly.entity_id
_entity_poly.type
_entity_poly.pdbx_seq_one_letter_code
_entity_poly.pdbx_strand_id
1 'polypeptide(L)'
;MYENEKTTPISSIGADEGQSIPSNSIIPQTPPEIKWLSDEKKINEPLFCESFCQSRELKCIDGIFYSVDRAERQDKIAAEISEMLIQNGITTGIAKRSKSLLEALKLYCHSAPIKPNEEEIHVLNGVV
;
A
#
# COMPACT_ATOMS: atom_id res chain seq x y z
N MET A 1 -71.05 15.39 19.92
CA MET A 1 -71.13 16.24 21.11
C MET A 1 -71.18 15.33 22.32
N TYR A 2 -70.13 15.31 23.13
CA TYR A 2 -69.99 14.86 24.54
C TYR A 2 -68.51 15.23 24.84
N GLU A 3 -68.14 16.21 25.68
CA GLU A 3 -68.64 16.40 27.06
C GLU A 3 -67.93 15.37 27.92
N ASN A 4 -66.67 15.48 28.39
CA ASN A 4 -66.34 15.99 29.74
C ASN A 4 -64.82 15.78 30.11
N GLU A 5 -64.08 16.82 30.52
CA GLU A 5 -63.72 17.24 31.90
C GLU A 5 -62.46 16.60 32.56
N LYS A 6 -61.42 17.43 32.66
CA LYS A 6 -60.64 17.82 33.87
C LYS A 6 -60.11 16.70 34.81
N THR A 7 -58.76 16.65 34.98
CA THR A 7 -58.03 16.55 36.27
C THR A 7 -56.51 16.56 36.05
N THR A 8 -55.83 17.59 36.57
CA THR A 8 -54.40 17.57 37.01
C THR A 8 -54.38 17.38 38.54
N PRO A 9 -53.24 17.14 39.24
CA PRO A 9 -51.90 16.66 38.86
C PRO A 9 -51.46 15.44 39.73
N ILE A 10 -50.39 14.71 39.38
CA ILE A 10 -49.59 14.02 40.41
C ILE A 10 -48.09 14.11 40.08
N SER A 11 -47.38 14.55 41.11
CA SER A 11 -45.98 14.88 41.26
C SER A 11 -44.97 13.78 40.96
N SER A 12 -43.85 14.24 40.41
CA SER A 12 -42.46 14.02 40.84
C SER A 12 -41.82 12.62 40.87
N ILE A 13 -40.67 12.63 40.18
CA ILE A 13 -39.33 12.17 40.58
C ILE A 13 -38.85 10.83 39.99
N GLY A 14 -37.69 10.92 39.32
CA GLY A 14 -36.91 9.79 38.86
C GLY A 14 -36.13 10.16 37.60
N ALA A 15 -34.96 10.78 37.79
CA ALA A 15 -33.94 10.92 36.77
C ALA A 15 -33.48 9.54 36.30
N ASP A 16 -33.27 9.36 35.00
CA ASP A 16 -32.00 8.86 34.45
C ASP A 16 -32.07 8.83 32.91
N GLU A 17 -30.92 9.02 32.29
CA GLU A 17 -30.72 9.53 30.94
C GLU A 17 -31.20 8.64 29.79
N GLY A 18 -31.59 9.32 28.70
CA GLY A 18 -31.02 9.06 27.38
C GLY A 18 -31.30 7.70 26.74
N GLN A 19 -32.40 7.65 25.99
CA GLN A 19 -32.72 6.61 25.03
C GLN A 19 -31.58 6.33 24.03
N SER A 20 -31.20 5.06 23.94
CA SER A 20 -30.48 4.35 22.87
C SER A 20 -30.78 4.84 21.43
N ILE A 21 -29.76 4.85 20.57
CA ILE A 21 -29.68 4.11 19.28
C ILE A 21 -28.22 4.21 18.73
N PRO A 22 -27.63 3.09 18.24
CA PRO A 22 -26.22 3.01 17.86
C PRO A 22 -25.97 3.56 16.45
N SER A 23 -25.01 4.49 16.32
CA SER A 23 -24.42 4.82 15.01
C SER A 23 -23.15 3.99 14.83
N ASN A 24 -23.32 2.68 14.64
CA ASN A 24 -22.26 1.89 14.05
C ASN A 24 -22.19 2.33 12.59
N SER A 25 -21.34 3.32 12.31
CA SER A 25 -20.98 3.67 10.94
C SER A 25 -20.27 2.47 10.36
N ILE A 26 -21.04 1.57 9.73
CA ILE A 26 -20.48 0.62 8.76
C ILE A 26 -19.96 1.50 7.64
N ILE A 27 -18.69 1.88 7.76
CA ILE A 27 -17.89 2.28 6.61
C ILE A 27 -17.99 1.06 5.69
N PRO A 28 -18.62 1.13 4.50
CA PRO A 28 -18.42 0.08 3.53
C PRO A 28 -16.92 0.07 3.30
N GLN A 29 -16.28 -1.02 3.72
CA GLN A 29 -14.86 -1.22 3.53
C GLN A 29 -14.68 -1.43 2.03
N THR A 30 -14.66 -0.32 1.27
CA THR A 30 -14.24 -0.31 -0.12
C THR A 30 -12.89 -1.00 -0.15
N PRO A 31 -12.73 -2.08 -0.92
CA PRO A 31 -11.44 -2.75 -1.05
C PRO A 31 -10.36 -1.71 -1.35
N PRO A 32 -9.14 -1.85 -0.81
CA PRO A 32 -8.07 -0.90 -1.07
C PRO A 32 -7.96 -0.70 -2.59
N GLU A 33 -8.28 0.49 -3.06
CA GLU A 33 -8.31 0.79 -4.49
C GLU A 33 -6.89 0.67 -5.02
N ILE A 34 -6.69 -0.29 -5.92
CA ILE A 34 -5.39 -0.52 -6.56
C ILE A 34 -5.16 0.59 -7.58
N LYS A 35 -4.55 1.69 -7.14
CA LYS A 35 -4.36 2.90 -7.97
C LYS A 35 -3.57 2.66 -9.25
N TRP A 36 -2.70 1.65 -9.27
CA TRP A 36 -1.87 1.33 -10.43
C TRP A 36 -2.58 0.46 -11.48
N LEU A 37 -3.77 -0.07 -11.20
CA LEU A 37 -4.52 -0.95 -12.10
C LEU A 37 -5.86 -0.32 -12.48
N SER A 38 -6.04 -0.01 -13.75
CA SER A 38 -7.33 0.48 -14.27
C SER A 38 -8.37 -0.64 -14.39
N ASP A 39 -9.66 -0.28 -14.43
CA ASP A 39 -10.77 -1.23 -14.65
C ASP A 39 -10.60 -2.10 -15.91
N GLU A 40 -10.00 -1.55 -16.97
CA GLU A 40 -9.66 -2.27 -18.21
C GLU A 40 -8.42 -3.19 -18.09
N LYS A 41 -7.93 -3.50 -16.89
CA LYS A 41 -6.69 -4.28 -16.65
C LYS A 41 -5.44 -3.68 -17.29
N LYS A 42 -5.42 -2.35 -17.45
CA LYS A 42 -4.22 -1.60 -17.88
C LYS A 42 -3.39 -1.25 -16.66
N ILE A 43 -2.09 -1.49 -16.76
CA ILE A 43 -1.13 -1.21 -15.68
C ILE A 43 -0.54 0.18 -15.92
N ASN A 44 -0.63 1.03 -14.91
CA ASN A 44 0.09 2.29 -14.87
C ASN A 44 1.49 2.02 -14.30
N GLU A 45 2.49 1.90 -15.18
CA GLU A 45 3.87 1.53 -14.83
C GLU A 45 4.50 2.41 -13.74
N PRO A 46 4.44 3.77 -13.78
CA PRO A 46 5.04 4.58 -12.72
C PRO A 46 4.34 4.42 -11.36
N LEU A 47 3.01 4.34 -11.31
CA LEU A 47 2.28 4.10 -10.05
C LEU A 47 2.54 2.70 -9.49
N PHE A 48 2.69 1.70 -10.36
CA PHE A 48 3.10 0.37 -9.97
C PHE A 48 4.49 0.39 -9.35
N CYS A 49 5.46 1.03 -10.02
CA CYS A 49 6.83 1.12 -9.52
C CYS A 49 6.89 1.85 -8.19
N GLU A 50 6.15 2.95 -8.02
CA GLU A 50 6.04 3.66 -6.75
C GLU A 50 5.52 2.74 -5.63
N SER A 51 4.37 2.09 -5.84
CA SER A 51 3.79 1.18 -4.85
C SER A 51 4.73 0.01 -4.51
N PHE A 52 5.41 -0.55 -5.52
CA PHE A 52 6.30 -1.69 -5.34
C PHE A 52 7.62 -1.31 -4.65
N CYS A 53 8.29 -0.22 -5.06
CA CYS A 53 9.51 0.24 -4.40
C CYS A 53 9.19 0.69 -2.96
N GLN A 54 8.04 1.33 -2.70
CA GLN A 54 7.62 1.74 -1.34
C GLN A 54 7.35 0.56 -0.42
N SER A 55 6.69 -0.49 -0.91
CA SER A 55 6.37 -1.66 -0.09
C SER A 55 7.60 -2.44 0.38
N ARG A 56 8.74 -2.34 -0.30
CA ARG A 56 9.96 -3.11 -0.02
C ARG A 56 11.20 -2.28 0.25
N GLU A 57 11.06 -0.95 0.25
CA GLU A 57 12.17 0.00 0.28
C GLU A 57 13.25 -0.38 -0.75
N LEU A 58 12.80 -0.78 -1.94
CA LEU A 58 13.65 -1.37 -2.97
C LEU A 58 14.49 -0.27 -3.66
N LYS A 59 15.79 -0.51 -3.77
CA LYS A 59 16.73 0.33 -4.53
C LYS A 59 17.44 -0.49 -5.60
N CYS A 60 17.81 0.13 -6.71
CA CYS A 60 18.56 -0.47 -7.79
C CYS A 60 19.92 0.24 -7.93
N ILE A 61 21.01 -0.48 -7.67
CA ILE A 61 22.38 0.03 -7.78
C ILE A 61 23.13 -0.90 -8.74
N ASP A 62 23.69 -0.35 -9.82
CA ASP A 62 24.41 -1.12 -10.86
C ASP A 62 23.60 -2.30 -11.45
N GLY A 63 22.27 -2.14 -11.56
CA GLY A 63 21.38 -3.18 -12.07
C GLY A 63 21.07 -4.31 -11.06
N ILE A 64 21.59 -4.21 -9.84
CA ILE A 64 21.29 -5.12 -8.73
C ILE A 64 20.24 -4.46 -7.83
N PHE A 65 19.20 -5.20 -7.49
CA PHE A 65 18.19 -4.74 -6.55
C PHE A 65 18.60 -5.02 -5.11
N TYR A 66 18.36 -4.06 -4.23
CA TYR A 66 18.62 -4.14 -2.80
C TYR A 66 17.34 -3.80 -2.07
N SER A 67 16.91 -4.67 -1.16
CA SER A 67 15.97 -4.34 -0.09
C SER A 67 16.74 -4.14 1.21
N VAL A 68 16.09 -3.61 2.26
CA VAL A 68 16.60 -3.09 3.55
C VAL A 68 17.98 -3.62 4.01
N ASP A 69 18.26 -4.91 3.88
CA ASP A 69 19.55 -5.51 4.27
C ASP A 69 20.17 -6.43 3.20
N ARG A 70 19.46 -6.76 2.11
CA ARG A 70 19.84 -7.87 1.23
C ARG A 70 19.68 -7.56 -0.25
N ALA A 71 20.68 -8.01 -1.02
CA ALA A 71 20.59 -8.07 -2.47
C ALA A 71 19.49 -9.06 -2.89
N GLU A 72 18.54 -8.56 -3.67
CA GLU A 72 17.44 -9.34 -4.21
C GLU A 72 17.76 -9.81 -5.63
N ARG A 73 17.45 -11.09 -5.89
CA ARG A 73 17.63 -11.65 -7.22
C ARG A 73 16.55 -11.13 -8.14
N GLN A 74 16.95 -10.71 -9.34
CA GLN A 74 16.04 -10.22 -10.36
C GLN A 74 14.92 -11.23 -10.68
N ASP A 75 15.21 -12.53 -10.71
CA ASP A 75 14.21 -13.58 -10.94
C ASP A 75 13.14 -13.65 -9.84
N LYS A 76 13.54 -13.41 -8.59
CA LYS A 76 12.61 -13.40 -7.45
C LYS A 76 11.66 -12.21 -7.54
N ILE A 77 12.18 -11.04 -7.88
CA ILE A 77 11.37 -9.84 -8.11
C ILE A 77 10.41 -10.06 -9.29
N ALA A 78 10.88 -10.65 -10.39
CA ALA A 78 10.05 -10.95 -11.55
C ALA A 78 8.91 -11.94 -11.22
N ALA A 79 9.21 -12.99 -10.44
CA ALA A 79 8.20 -13.95 -9.96
C ALA A 79 7.15 -13.24 -9.10
N GLU A 80 7.58 -12.39 -8.19
CA GLU A 80 6.68 -11.71 -7.27
C GLU A 80 5.80 -10.66 -7.97
N ILE A 81 6.36 -9.93 -8.94
CA ILE A 81 5.57 -9.09 -9.85
C ILE A 81 4.50 -9.94 -10.53
N SER A 82 4.86 -11.12 -11.08
CA SER A 82 3.90 -12.00 -11.74
C SER A 82 2.79 -12.48 -10.80
N GLU A 83 3.13 -12.84 -9.55
CA GLU A 83 2.16 -13.22 -8.52
C GLU A 83 1.21 -12.06 -8.20
N MET A 84 1.74 -10.84 -8.03
CA MET A 84 0.93 -9.66 -7.76
C MET A 84 -0.01 -9.36 -8.94
N LEU A 85 0.45 -9.50 -10.19
CA LEU A 85 -0.40 -9.32 -11.36
C LEU A 85 -1.55 -10.33 -11.39
N ILE A 86 -1.28 -11.61 -11.08
CA ILE A 86 -2.29 -12.67 -11.04
C ILE A 86 -3.32 -12.40 -9.94
N GLN A 87 -2.88 -12.04 -8.74
CA GLN A 87 -3.75 -11.72 -7.61
C GLN A 87 -4.70 -10.56 -7.90
N ASN A 88 -4.24 -9.59 -8.71
CA ASN A 88 -5.06 -8.44 -9.12
C ASN A 88 -5.85 -8.69 -10.43
N GLY A 89 -5.94 -9.95 -10.86
CA GLY A 89 -6.81 -10.39 -11.95
C GLY A 89 -6.26 -10.15 -13.35
N ILE A 90 -4.93 -10.03 -13.52
CA ILE A 90 -4.29 -10.07 -14.82
C ILE A 90 -3.93 -11.51 -15.18
N THR A 91 -4.57 -12.04 -16.22
CA THR A 91 -4.42 -13.44 -16.64
C THR A 91 -3.66 -13.60 -17.97
N THR A 92 -3.49 -12.51 -18.73
CA THR A 92 -2.87 -12.54 -20.07
C THR A 92 -1.48 -11.92 -20.05
N GLY A 93 -0.61 -12.37 -20.96
CA GLY A 93 0.67 -11.69 -21.24
C GLY A 93 1.58 -11.45 -20.03
N ILE A 94 1.44 -12.25 -18.96
CA ILE A 94 2.09 -12.02 -17.66
C ILE A 94 3.61 -11.93 -17.83
N ALA A 95 4.23 -12.90 -18.52
CA ALA A 95 5.68 -12.89 -18.74
C ALA A 95 6.18 -11.60 -19.41
N LYS A 96 5.46 -11.10 -20.42
CA LYS A 96 5.81 -9.85 -21.11
C LYS A 96 5.64 -8.65 -20.19
N ARG A 97 4.53 -8.58 -19.46
CA ARG A 97 4.22 -7.50 -18.52
C ARG A 97 5.20 -7.47 -17.35
N SER A 98 5.46 -8.62 -16.72
CA SER A 98 6.44 -8.76 -15.65
C SER A 98 7.84 -8.32 -16.10
N LYS A 99 8.27 -8.71 -17.31
CA LYS A 99 9.55 -8.25 -17.85
C LYS A 99 9.57 -6.73 -18.10
N SER A 100 8.49 -6.15 -18.64
CA SER A 100 8.37 -4.69 -18.82
C SER A 100 8.47 -3.94 -17.49
N LEU A 101 7.70 -4.37 -16.49
CA LEU A 101 7.66 -3.75 -15.18
C LEU A 101 8.97 -3.89 -14.42
N LEU A 102 9.68 -5.01 -14.61
CA LEU A 102 10.99 -5.21 -14.04
C LEU A 102 12.02 -4.21 -14.60
N GLU A 103 11.99 -3.96 -15.91
CA GLU A 103 12.85 -2.94 -16.53
C GLU A 103 12.43 -1.53 -16.11
N ALA A 104 11.13 -1.25 -16.01
CA ALA A 104 10.62 0.02 -15.48
C ALA A 104 11.06 0.25 -14.02
N LEU A 105 11.04 -0.80 -13.19
CA LEU A 105 11.51 -0.77 -11.81
C LEU A 105 13.01 -0.46 -11.71
N LYS A 106 13.83 -1.03 -12.62
CA LYS A 106 15.27 -0.69 -12.66
C LYS A 106 15.49 0.79 -12.90
N LEU A 107 14.69 1.38 -13.79
CA LEU A 107 14.77 2.81 -14.11
C LEU A 107 14.22 3.68 -12.98
N TYR A 108 13.11 3.27 -12.36
CA TYR A 108 12.44 4.02 -11.30
C TYR A 108 13.21 3.97 -9.98
N CYS A 109 13.58 2.78 -9.48
CA CYS A 109 14.31 2.66 -8.23
C CYS A 109 15.84 2.88 -8.43
N HIS A 110 16.29 3.38 -9.59
CA HIS A 110 17.71 3.61 -9.86
C HIS A 110 18.30 4.59 -8.85
N SER A 111 19.38 4.18 -8.20
CA SER A 111 20.15 5.02 -7.29
C SER A 111 21.60 5.10 -7.79
N ALA A 112 22.20 6.27 -7.63
CA ALA A 112 23.61 6.46 -7.99
C ALA A 112 24.47 5.42 -7.23
N PRO A 113 25.49 4.85 -7.89
CA PRO A 113 26.41 3.95 -7.21
C PRO A 113 27.03 4.67 -6.02
N ILE A 114 27.18 3.95 -4.90
CA ILE A 114 27.94 4.44 -3.75
C ILE A 114 29.35 4.68 -4.25
N LYS A 115 29.73 5.95 -4.38
CA LYS A 115 31.11 6.31 -4.71
C LYS A 115 31.96 5.92 -3.50
N PRO A 116 33.07 5.18 -3.69
CA PRO A 116 34.03 5.03 -2.62
C PRO A 116 34.55 6.42 -2.26
N ASN A 117 34.57 6.76 -0.98
CA ASN A 117 35.18 8.01 -0.55
C ASN A 117 36.69 7.90 -0.82
N GLU A 118 37.20 8.68 -1.77
CA GLU A 118 38.62 8.71 -2.16
C GLU A 118 39.53 9.19 -1.01
N GLU A 119 38.93 9.72 0.06
CA GLU A 119 39.60 10.14 1.30
C GLU A 119 39.55 9.07 2.42
N GLU A 120 38.81 7.96 2.26
CA GLU A 120 38.73 6.88 3.25
C GLU A 120 39.51 5.64 2.79
N ILE A 121 40.76 5.53 3.22
CA ILE A 121 41.53 4.29 3.07
C ILE A 121 41.00 3.27 4.09
N HIS A 122 40.21 2.31 3.63
CA HIS A 122 39.79 1.17 4.45
C HIS A 122 40.98 0.24 4.69
N VAL A 123 41.71 0.46 5.78
CA VAL A 123 42.66 -0.52 6.31
C VAL A 123 41.90 -1.57 7.13
N LEU A 124 42.39 -2.81 7.18
CA LEU A 124 41.77 -3.95 7.91
C LEU A 124 41.52 -3.70 9.43
N ASN A 125 41.97 -2.55 9.96
CA ASN A 125 41.84 -2.13 11.35
C ASN A 125 40.98 -0.85 11.57
N GLY A 126 40.21 -0.40 10.57
CA GLY A 126 39.36 0.81 10.66
C GLY A 126 39.97 2.04 10.00
N VAL A 127 39.13 3.01 9.61
CA VAL A 127 39.53 4.21 8.83
C VAL A 127 40.61 5.01 9.56
N VAL A 128 41.63 5.48 8.82
CA VAL A 128 42.72 6.31 9.36
C VAL A 128 42.35 7.78 9.42
#